data_AF-A0A0L8FNI1-F1
#
_entry.id   AF-A0A0L8FNI1-F1
#
_cell.length_a   1.000
_cell.length_b   1.000
_cell.length_c   1.000
_cell.angle_alpha   90.00
_cell.angle_beta   90.00
_cell.angle_gamma   90.00
#
_symmetry.space_group_name_H-M   'P 1'
#
loop_
_entity.id
_entity.type
_entity.pdbx_description
1 polymer ?
#
loop_
_entity_poly.entity_id
_entity_poly.type
_entity_poly.pdbx_seq_one_letter_code
_entity_poly.pdbx_strand_id
1 'polypeptide(L)'
;FCSYILVLGDRLKGFKVYAGSSLCFQSIYSEYDKDVIHIKCRKPLNSSYVKISLDGWNKMLTLCEVEVIQCAPGFYGDMCMERCEHCEGSKCDEVTGRCEEGCMIGYYWSVLHHKCKG
;
A
#
# COMPACT_ATOMS: atom_id res chain seq x y z
N PHE A 1 7.56 -3.93 -7.37
CA PHE A 1 6.57 -2.86 -7.20
C PHE A 1 6.35 -2.70 -5.71
N CYS A 2 6.34 -1.47 -5.19
CA CYS A 2 6.12 -1.16 -3.78
C CYS A 2 4.72 -0.58 -3.63
N SER A 3 3.81 -1.34 -3.02
CA SER A 3 2.40 -0.96 -2.87
C SER A 3 2.07 -0.63 -1.42
N TYR A 4 2.63 -1.39 -0.46
CA TYR A 4 2.47 -1.16 0.98
C TYR A 4 3.81 -1.22 1.71
N ILE A 5 3.97 -0.38 2.73
CA ILE A 5 5.11 -0.38 3.63
C ILE A 5 4.60 -0.42 5.06
N LEU A 6 5.07 -1.37 5.85
CA LEU A 6 4.86 -1.42 7.29
C LEU A 6 6.10 -0.94 7.99
N VAL A 7 5.91 -0.08 8.97
CA VAL A 7 6.99 0.43 9.81
C VAL A 7 6.64 0.12 11.25
N LEU A 8 7.50 -0.68 11.90
CA LEU A 8 7.46 -0.92 13.33
C LEU A 8 8.42 0.02 14.04
N GLY A 9 7.91 0.87 14.92
CA GLY A 9 8.75 1.78 15.70
C GLY A 9 7.97 2.81 16.51
N ASP A 10 8.64 3.39 17.50
CA ASP A 10 8.02 4.30 18.45
C ASP A 10 8.09 5.76 18.00
N ARG A 11 6.95 6.46 18.18
CA ARG A 11 6.87 7.94 18.19
C ARG A 11 7.47 8.63 16.97
N LEU A 12 7.23 8.06 15.79
CA LEU A 12 7.71 8.63 14.53
C LEU A 12 6.89 9.88 14.16
N LYS A 13 7.58 11.02 14.00
CA LYS A 13 6.99 12.32 13.62
C LYS A 13 7.72 12.94 12.44
N GLY A 14 6.99 13.37 11.41
CA GLY A 14 7.57 14.14 10.31
C GLY A 14 8.57 13.37 9.44
N PHE A 15 8.53 12.04 9.51
CA PHE A 15 9.32 11.19 8.62
C PHE A 15 8.73 11.17 7.22
N LYS A 16 9.58 10.90 6.23
CA LYS A 16 9.23 10.73 4.83
C LYS A 16 9.61 9.33 4.41
N VAL A 17 8.79 8.73 3.57
CA VAL A 17 9.04 7.42 2.97
C VAL A 17 9.11 7.59 1.47
N TYR A 18 10.21 7.13 0.91
CA TYR A 18 10.49 7.12 -0.51
C TYR A 18 10.55 5.69 -1.01
N ALA A 19 10.02 5.45 -2.20
CA ALA A 19 10.34 4.26 -2.98
C ALA A 19 11.25 4.69 -4.13
N GLY A 20 12.52 4.28 -4.07
CA GLY A 20 13.53 4.77 -5.00
C GLY A 20 13.83 6.25 -4.76
N SER A 21 13.62 7.07 -5.79
CA SER A 21 13.70 8.55 -5.71
C SER A 21 12.32 9.22 -5.53
N SER A 22 11.23 8.46 -5.61
CA SER A 22 9.88 9.00 -5.56
C SER A 22 9.33 9.04 -4.13
N LEU A 23 8.74 10.17 -3.74
CA LEU A 23 8.04 10.30 -2.47
C LEU A 23 6.79 9.42 -2.47
N CYS A 24 6.75 8.41 -1.61
CA CYS A 24 5.60 7.54 -1.39
C CYS A 24 4.65 8.15 -0.36
N PHE A 25 5.20 8.57 0.78
CA PHE A 25 4.43 9.06 1.92
C PHE A 25 5.22 10.11 2.72
N GLN A 26 4.50 11.03 3.35
CA GLN A 26 5.05 12.00 4.28
C GLN A 26 4.13 12.06 5.50
N SER A 27 4.70 11.86 6.69
CA SER A 27 3.99 12.05 7.94
C SER A 27 3.74 13.55 8.15
N ILE A 28 2.46 13.93 8.25
CA ILE A 28 2.02 15.31 8.43
C ILE A 28 1.46 15.45 9.85
N TYR A 29 2.19 16.18 10.71
CA TYR A 29 1.84 16.70 12.06
C TYR A 29 1.20 15.78 13.12
N SER A 30 0.81 14.55 12.81
CA SER A 30 0.26 13.58 13.76
C SER A 30 1.39 12.71 14.32
N GLU A 31 1.49 12.66 15.65
CA GLU A 31 2.28 11.65 16.34
C GLU A 31 1.64 10.30 16.02
N TYR A 32 2.37 9.44 15.32
CA TYR A 32 1.98 8.04 15.23
C TYR A 32 2.43 7.38 16.54
N ASP A 33 1.49 7.26 17.48
CA ASP A 33 1.67 6.57 18.76
C ASP A 33 1.29 5.09 18.67
N LYS A 34 1.29 4.55 17.45
CA LYS A 34 1.08 3.14 17.17
C LYS A 34 2.41 2.50 16.87
N ASP A 35 2.61 1.32 17.44
CA ASP A 35 3.80 0.51 17.19
C ASP A 35 3.91 0.13 15.70
N VAL A 36 2.78 -0.08 15.01
CA VAL A 36 2.70 -0.40 13.58
C VAL A 36 2.10 0.76 12.79
N ILE A 37 2.85 1.26 11.81
CA ILE A 37 2.38 2.26 10.84
C ILE A 37 2.18 1.60 9.48
N HIS A 38 0.93 1.54 9.03
CA HIS A 38 0.57 1.08 7.69
C HIS A 38 0.66 2.25 6.70
N ILE A 39 1.55 2.14 5.73
CA ILE A 39 1.79 3.18 4.74
C ILE A 39 1.36 2.67 3.36
N LYS A 40 0.35 3.34 2.80
CA LYS A 40 -0.08 3.15 1.41
C LYS A 40 0.50 4.27 0.54
N CYS A 41 1.24 3.89 -0.50
CA CYS A 41 1.70 4.87 -1.48
C CYS A 41 0.51 5.38 -2.31
N ARG A 42 0.54 6.66 -2.70
CA ARG A 42 -0.53 7.25 -3.54
C ARG A 42 -0.71 6.55 -4.89
N LYS A 43 0.36 5.95 -5.41
CA LYS A 43 0.39 5.19 -6.66
C LYS A 43 1.39 4.05 -6.52
N PRO A 44 1.23 2.95 -7.28
CA PRO A 44 2.23 1.89 -7.33
C PRO A 44 3.55 2.45 -7.84
N LEU A 45 4.64 2.14 -7.15
CA LEU A 45 5.99 2.60 -7.49
C LEU A 45 6.91 1.43 -7.81
N ASN A 46 7.67 1.56 -8.91
CA ASN A 46 8.69 0.59 -9.28
C ASN A 46 10.03 0.95 -8.65
N SER A 47 10.32 0.32 -7.52
CA SER A 47 11.61 0.41 -6.84
C SER A 47 11.99 -0.92 -6.22
N SER A 48 13.29 -1.17 -6.12
CA SER A 48 13.88 -2.28 -5.37
C SER A 48 14.22 -1.93 -3.93
N TYR A 49 14.13 -0.65 -3.55
CA TYR A 49 14.44 -0.19 -2.19
C TYR A 49 13.49 0.92 -1.73
N VAL A 50 13.36 1.03 -0.40
CA VAL A 50 12.67 2.12 0.27
C VAL A 50 13.66 2.92 1.11
N LYS A 51 13.43 4.21 1.24
CA LYS A 51 14.20 5.10 2.12
C LYS A 51 13.24 5.77 3.08
N ILE A 52 13.47 5.59 4.37
CA ILE A 52 12.77 6.33 5.42
C ILE A 52 13.74 7.41 5.90
N SER A 53 13.32 8.68 5.80
CA SER A 53 14.13 9.81 6.25
C SER A 53 13.41 10.60 7.32
N LEU A 54 14.17 11.08 8.29
CA LEU A 54 13.72 12.00 9.31
C LEU A 54 14.61 13.24 9.26
N ASP A 55 14.03 14.36 8.86
CA ASP A 55 14.79 15.60 8.67
C ASP A 55 14.83 16.38 10.01
N GLY A 56 16.03 16.84 10.41
CA GLY A 56 16.20 17.69 11.58
C GLY A 56 17.52 17.47 12.32
N TRP A 57 17.93 18.47 13.10
CA TRP A 57 19.13 18.40 13.92
C TRP A 57 18.84 17.58 15.18
N ASN A 58 19.77 16.71 15.60
CA ASN A 58 19.61 15.81 16.75
C ASN A 58 18.35 14.92 16.71
N LYS A 59 17.93 14.52 15.50
CA LYS A 59 16.85 13.55 15.31
C LYS A 59 17.45 12.15 15.16
N MET A 60 16.90 11.20 15.91
CA MET A 60 17.25 9.78 15.79
C MET A 60 16.07 9.03 15.21
N LEU A 61 16.30 8.32 14.11
CA LEU A 61 15.32 7.43 13.51
C LEU A 61 15.51 6.05 14.14
N THR A 62 14.54 5.63 14.96
CA THR A 62 14.55 4.31 15.61
C THR A 62 13.48 3.44 14.96
N LEU A 63 13.90 2.35 14.32
CA LEU A 63 13.03 1.41 13.62
C LEU A 63 13.36 0.00 14.10
N CYS A 64 12.35 -0.81 14.37
CA CYS A 64 12.53 -2.21 14.72
C CYS A 64 12.48 -3.10 13.48
N GLU A 65 11.50 -2.86 12.61
CA GLU A 65 11.27 -3.69 11.43
C GLU A 65 10.57 -2.86 10.34
N VAL A 66 10.89 -3.20 9.07
CA VAL A 66 10.27 -2.61 7.90
C VAL A 66 9.91 -3.71 6.93
N GLU A 67 8.63 -3.84 6.61
CA GLU A 67 8.14 -4.80 5.62
C GLU A 67 7.64 -4.06 4.37
N VAL A 68 8.03 -4.55 3.19
CA VAL A 68 7.53 -4.06 1.91
C VAL A 68 6.66 -5.15 1.29
N ILE A 69 5.38 -4.83 1.10
CA ILE A 69 4.38 -5.82 0.68
C ILE A 69 3.91 -5.49 -0.74
N GLN A 70 3.91 -6.52 -1.58
CA GLN A 70 3.25 -6.58 -2.86
C GLN A 70 2.18 -7.67 -2.81
N CYS A 71 1.02 -7.44 -3.43
CA CYS A 71 -0.06 -8.41 -3.42
C CYS A 71 0.28 -9.62 -4.29
N ALA A 72 -0.04 -10.80 -3.80
CA ALA A 72 -0.01 -12.00 -4.63
C ALA A 72 -1.06 -11.86 -5.74
N PRO A 73 -0.84 -12.48 -6.93
CA PRO A 73 -1.86 -12.54 -7.97
C PRO A 73 -3.20 -13.03 -7.41
N GLY A 74 -4.29 -12.35 -7.74
CA GLY A 74 -5.61 -12.66 -7.20
C GLY A 74 -5.97 -11.92 -5.91
N PHE A 75 -5.08 -11.07 -5.38
CA PHE A 75 -5.32 -10.23 -4.22
C PHE A 75 -5.09 -8.74 -4.53
N TYR A 76 -5.84 -7.88 -3.85
CA TYR A 76 -5.75 -6.43 -3.97
C TYR A 76 -6.16 -5.73 -2.68
N GLY A 77 -6.25 -4.39 -2.75
CA GLY A 77 -6.77 -3.59 -1.66
C GLY A 77 -5.78 -3.45 -0.52
N ASP A 78 -6.22 -2.80 0.56
CA ASP A 78 -5.32 -2.46 1.67
C ASP A 78 -4.71 -3.73 2.26
N MET A 79 -3.37 -3.74 2.38
CA MET A 79 -2.62 -4.88 2.90
C MET A 79 -2.87 -6.20 2.14
N CYS A 80 -3.35 -6.13 0.89
CA CYS A 80 -3.67 -7.29 0.07
C CYS A 80 -4.73 -8.22 0.70
N MET A 81 -5.63 -7.65 1.50
CA MET A 81 -6.66 -8.40 2.22
C MET A 81 -7.90 -8.72 1.37
N GLU A 82 -8.06 -8.07 0.21
CA GLU A 82 -9.19 -8.31 -0.69
C GLU A 82 -8.81 -9.32 -1.77
N ARG A 83 -9.78 -10.15 -2.17
CA ARG A 83 -9.61 -11.15 -3.25
C ARG A 83 -10.26 -10.67 -4.54
N CYS A 84 -9.62 -10.94 -5.67
CA CYS A 84 -10.19 -10.74 -7.00
C CYS A 84 -11.36 -11.73 -7.22
N GLU A 85 -12.54 -11.38 -6.72
CA GLU A 85 -13.74 -12.20 -6.84
C GLU A 85 -14.55 -11.85 -8.09
N HIS A 86 -15.08 -12.88 -8.75
CA HIS A 86 -15.96 -12.76 -9.93
C HIS A 86 -15.31 -12.01 -11.11
N CYS A 87 -13.98 -11.98 -11.18
CA CYS A 87 -13.22 -11.57 -12.35
C CYS A 87 -13.06 -12.73 -13.32
N GLU A 88 -13.18 -12.47 -14.62
CA GLU A 88 -12.78 -13.42 -15.64
C GLU A 88 -11.27 -13.74 -15.46
N GLY A 89 -10.93 -15.03 -15.43
CA GLY A 89 -9.56 -15.49 -15.15
C GLY A 89 -9.02 -15.24 -13.73
N SER A 90 -9.86 -14.77 -12.79
CA SER A 90 -9.50 -14.48 -11.38
C SER A 90 -8.33 -13.50 -11.21
N LYS A 91 -8.09 -12.64 -12.21
CA LYS A 91 -7.05 -11.60 -12.19
C LYS A 91 -7.66 -10.21 -12.07
N CYS A 92 -7.06 -9.40 -11.21
CA CYS A 92 -7.41 -8.00 -11.07
C CYS A 92 -6.17 -7.18 -10.73
N ASP A 93 -6.25 -5.89 -11.03
CA ASP A 93 -5.22 -4.92 -10.69
C ASP A 93 -5.00 -4.90 -9.16
N GLU A 94 -3.76 -5.15 -8.72
CA GLU A 94 -3.39 -5.29 -7.30
C GLU A 94 -3.67 -4.03 -6.45
N VAL A 95 -3.85 -2.87 -7.08
CA VAL A 95 -4.08 -1.59 -6.40
C VAL A 95 -5.57 -1.25 -6.34
N THR A 96 -6.28 -1.40 -7.46
CA THR A 96 -7.64 -0.93 -7.64
C THR A 96 -8.69 -2.04 -7.53
N GLY A 97 -8.29 -3.30 -7.64
CA GLY A 97 -9.19 -4.46 -7.66
C GLY A 97 -9.96 -4.64 -8.96
N ARG A 98 -9.67 -3.82 -9.97
CA ARG A 98 -10.39 -3.88 -11.23
C ARG A 98 -9.97 -5.10 -12.02
N CYS A 99 -10.93 -5.93 -12.42
CA CYS A 99 -10.66 -7.10 -13.24
C CYS A 99 -10.04 -6.70 -14.56
N GLU A 100 -8.94 -7.38 -14.93
CA GLU A 100 -8.19 -7.08 -16.16
C GLU A 100 -9.02 -7.44 -17.41
N GLU A 101 -9.73 -8.56 -17.34
CA GLU A 101 -10.56 -9.10 -18.43
C GLU A 101 -12.06 -8.83 -18.24
N GLY A 102 -12.42 -8.06 -17.21
CA GLY A 102 -13.81 -7.77 -16.86
C GLY A 102 -14.42 -8.77 -15.87
N CYS A 103 -15.70 -8.54 -15.54
CA CYS A 103 -16.44 -9.41 -14.63
C CYS A 103 -16.97 -10.65 -15.36
N MET A 104 -17.09 -11.75 -14.63
CA MET A 104 -17.76 -12.97 -15.11
C MET A 104 -19.19 -12.68 -15.58
N ILE A 105 -19.72 -13.49 -16.49
CA ILE A 105 -21.09 -13.36 -17.01
C ILE A 105 -22.10 -13.32 -15.85
N GLY A 106 -22.99 -12.33 -15.87
CA GLY A 106 -23.98 -12.10 -14.81
C GLY A 106 -23.52 -11.16 -13.70
N TYR A 107 -22.24 -10.74 -13.71
CA TYR A 107 -21.69 -9.77 -12.77
C TYR A 107 -21.37 -8.44 -13.47
N TYR A 108 -21.45 -7.34 -12.73
CA TYR A 108 -21.11 -5.99 -13.19
C TYR A 108 -20.11 -5.32 -12.25
N TRP A 109 -19.32 -4.39 -12.79
CA TRP A 109 -18.38 -3.61 -12.00
C TRP A 109 -19.11 -2.59 -11.12
N SER A 110 -19.05 -2.75 -9.80
CA SER A 110 -19.55 -1.77 -8.85
C SER A 110 -18.47 -0.75 -8.52
N VAL A 111 -18.60 0.47 -9.03
CA VAL A 111 -17.67 1.57 -8.70
C VAL A 111 -17.69 1.90 -7.20
N LEU A 112 -18.85 1.77 -6.54
CA LEU A 112 -18.98 2.03 -5.10
C LEU A 112 -18.17 1.05 -4.24
N HIS A 113 -18.16 -0.22 -4.62
CA HIS A 113 -17.52 -1.28 -3.84
C HIS A 113 -16.18 -1.73 -4.41
N HIS A 114 -15.77 -1.18 -5.56
CA HIS A 114 -14.57 -1.58 -6.29
C HIS A 114 -14.46 -3.10 -6.48
N LYS A 115 -15.57 -3.76 -6.85
CA LYS A 115 -15.64 -5.20 -7.12
C LYS A 115 -16.79 -5.58 -8.05
N CYS A 116 -16.70 -6.78 -8.62
CA CYS A 116 -17.77 -7.38 -9.40
C CYS A 116 -18.91 -7.84 -8.47
N LYS A 117 -20.15 -7.45 -8.81
CA LYS A 117 -21.38 -7.75 -8.08
C LYS A 117 -22.39 -8.38 -9.04
N GLY A 118 -23.14 -9.37 -8.57
CA GLY A 118 -24.26 -10.01 -9.27
C GLY A 118 -25.58 -9.65 -8.61
#